data_AF-A0A151UJD6-F1
#
_entry.id   AF-A0A151UJD6-F1
#
_cell.length_a   1.000
_cell.length_b   1.000
_cell.length_c   1.000
_cell.angle_alpha   90.00
_cell.angle_beta   90.00
_cell.angle_gamma   90.00
#
_symmetry.space_group_name_H-M   'P 1'
#
loop_
_entity.id
_entity.type
_entity.pdbx_description
1 polymer ?
#
loop_
_entity_poly.entity_id
_entity_poly.type
_entity_poly.pdbx_seq_one_letter_code
_entity_poly.pdbx_strand_id
1 'polypeptide(L)' 'MPVVNVALPVPLARTFDYLLPANGAPVVGGRVRVPFGQRQTIGIVTAIREHSGVALDKLKPIS' A
#
# COMPACT_ATOMS: atom_id res chain seq x y z
N MET A 1 -8.87 6.90 7.76
CA MET A 1 -8.19 5.59 7.78
C MET A 1 -6.77 5.79 7.27
N PRO A 2 -5.75 5.27 7.96
CA PRO A 2 -4.37 5.44 7.52
C PRO A 2 -4.12 4.76 6.17
N VAL A 3 -3.29 5.40 5.37
CA VAL A 3 -2.86 5.00 4.04
C VAL A 3 -1.43 4.52 4.12
N VAL A 4 -1.13 3.42 3.45
CA VAL A 4 0.20 2.81 3.38
C VAL A 4 0.75 3.05 1.98
N ASN A 5 1.88 3.74 1.88
CA ASN A 5 2.62 3.84 0.62
C ASN A 5 3.50 2.60 0.46
N VAL A 6 3.38 1.92 -0.67
CA VAL A 6 4.07 0.66 -0.95
C VAL A 6 4.86 0.78 -2.25
N ALA A 7 6.14 0.45 -2.20
CA ALA A 7 6.99 0.25 -3.37
C ALA A 7 6.82 -1.19 -3.89
N LEU A 8 6.65 -1.33 -5.20
CA LEU A 8 6.43 -2.61 -5.87
C LEU A 8 7.60 -2.95 -6.82
N PRO A 9 7.93 -4.24 -7.02
CA PRO A 9 8.99 -4.67 -7.93
C PRO A 9 8.53 -4.60 -9.40
N VAL A 10 8.29 -3.37 -9.87
CA VAL A 10 7.84 -3.04 -11.23
C VAL A 10 8.67 -1.86 -11.76
N PRO A 11 8.80 -1.68 -13.08
CA PRO A 11 9.62 -0.61 -13.67
C PRO A 11 8.91 0.75 -13.64
N LEU A 12 8.43 1.16 -12.46
CA LEU A 12 7.75 2.43 -12.24
C LEU A 12 8.41 3.12 -11.03
N ALA A 13 9.00 4.29 -11.25
CA ALA A 13 9.66 5.09 -10.22
C ALA A 13 8.66 5.84 -9.33
N ARG A 14 7.70 5.14 -8.74
CA ARG A 14 6.70 5.69 -7.82
C ARG A 14 6.22 4.63 -6.81
N THR A 15 5.60 5.10 -5.74
CA THR A 15 4.89 4.25 -4.78
C THR A 15 3.39 4.19 -5.10
N PHE A 16 2.71 3.24 -4.47
CA PHE A 16 1.28 3.03 -4.61
C PHE A 16 0.60 3.09 -3.26
N ASP A 17 -0.59 3.68 -3.23
CA ASP A 17 -1.34 3.93 -2.00
C ASP A 17 -2.31 2.77 -1.75
N TYR A 18 -2.34 2.28 -0.52
CA TYR A 18 -3.22 1.22 -0.07
C TYR A 18 -3.88 1.58 1.26
N LEU A 19 -5.08 1.05 1.49
CA LEU A 19 -5.75 1.19 2.79
C LEU A 19 -5.14 0.23 3.79
N LEU A 20 -4.94 0.72 5.01
CA LEU A 20 -4.63 -0.11 6.16
C LEU A 20 -5.93 -0.76 6.70
N PRO A 21 -6.04 -2.10 6.74
CA PRO A 21 -7.14 -2.78 7.42
C PRO A 21 -7.03 -2.57 8.94
N ALA A 22 -8.16 -2.64 9.63
CA ALA A 22 -8.26 -2.31 11.06
C ALA A 22 -7.35 -3.15 11.98
N ASN A 23 -6.98 -4.35 11.56
CA ASN A 23 -6.11 -5.28 12.29
C ASN A 23 -4.66 -5.29 11.77
N GLY A 24 -4.31 -4.44 10.80
CA GLY A 24 -2.97 -4.37 10.23
C GLY A 24 -2.05 -3.47 11.05
N ALA A 25 -0.81 -3.91 11.27
CA ALA A 25 0.26 -3.10 11.88
C ALA A 25 1.54 -3.16 11.03
N PRO A 26 1.52 -2.63 9.78
CA PRO A 26 2.73 -2.57 8.97
C PRO A 26 3.74 -1.63 9.60
N VAL A 27 5.00 -1.87 9.27
CA VAL A 27 6.13 -1.01 9.65
C VAL A 27 6.81 -0.54 8.37
N VAL A 28 7.38 0.67 8.40
CA VAL A 28 8.23 1.15 7.31
C VAL A 28 9.43 0.20 7.16
N GLY A 29 9.74 -0.17 5.91
CA GLY A 29 10.71 -1.22 5.57
C GLY A 29 10.14 -2.65 5.62
N GLY A 30 8.94 -2.84 6.18
CA GLY A 30 8.26 -4.13 6.23
C GLY A 30 7.74 -4.57 4.85
N ARG A 31 7.64 -5.90 4.67
CA ARG A 31 6.99 -6.50 3.51
C ARG A 31 5.49 -6.58 3.72
N VAL A 32 4.72 -6.26 2.70
CA VAL A 32 3.26 -6.40 2.68
C VAL A 32 2.82 -7.11 1.42
N ARG A 33 1.73 -7.87 1.50
CA ARG A 33 1.06 -8.44 0.34
C ARG A 33 -0.04 -7.50 -0.12
N VAL A 34 -0.09 -7.19 -1.41
CA VAL A 34 -1.04 -6.22 -1.94
C VAL A 34 -1.60 -6.62 -3.30
N PRO A 35 -2.85 -6.25 -3.62
CA PRO A 35 -3.40 -6.44 -4.94
C PRO A 35 -2.74 -5.48 -5.94
N PHE A 36 -2.32 -6.00 -7.09
CA PHE A 36 -1.78 -5.22 -8.19
C PHE A 36 -2.23 -5.80 -9.54
N GLY A 37 -3.12 -5.08 -10.23
CA GLY A 37 -3.86 -5.62 -11.37
C GLY A 37 -4.77 -6.78 -10.94
N GLN A 38 -4.63 -7.93 -11.60
CA GLN A 38 -5.39 -9.17 -11.32
C GLN A 38 -4.64 -10.14 -10.38
N ARG A 39 -3.45 -9.79 -9.88
CA ARG A 39 -2.63 -10.65 -9.04
C ARG A 39 -2.34 -10.02 -7.68
N GLN A 40 -1.80 -10.85 -6.77
CA GLN A 40 -1.19 -10.42 -5.52
C GLN A 40 0.32 -10.30 -5.70
N THR A 41 0.94 -9.28 -5.12
CA THR A 41 2.39 -9.11 -5.14
C THR A 41 2.91 -8.73 -3.76
N ILE A 42 4.20 -8.99 -3.51
CA ILE A 42 4.88 -8.46 -2.35
C ILE A 42 5.44 -7.08 -2.68
N GLY A 43 5.22 -6.13 -1.77
CA GLY A 43 5.79 -4.80 -1.81
C GLY A 43 6.46 -4.44 -0.48
N ILE A 44 7.16 -3.32 -0.46
CA ILE A 44 7.81 -2.76 0.73
C ILE A 44 7.09 -1.48 1.15
N VAL A 45 6.76 -1.39 2.42
CA VAL A 45 6.16 -0.17 2.99
C VAL A 45 7.22 0.92 3.05
N THR A 46 6.97 2.05 2.40
CA THR A 46 7.87 3.20 2.39
C THR A 46 7.42 4.30 3.34
N ALA A 47 6.11 4.42 3.59
CA ALA A 47 5.54 5.37 4.53
C ALA A 47 4.13 4.95 4.97
N ILE A 48 3.72 5.46 6.12
CA ILE A 48 2.33 5.40 6.63
C ILE A 48 1.87 6.84 6.81
N ARG A 49 0.72 7.19 6.22
CA ARG A 49 0.18 8.56 6.23
C ARG A 49 -1.29 8.56 6.63
N GLU A 50 -1.78 9.71 7.06
CA GLU A 50 -3.20 9.90 7.36
C GLU A 50 -4.03 10.31 6.13
N HIS A 51 -3.36 10.78 5.08
CA HIS A 51 -3.97 11.35 3.88
C HIS A 51 -3.38 10.74 2.62
N SER A 52 -4.19 10.68 1.57
CA SER A 52 -3.85 10.21 0.23
C SER A 52 -4.23 11.28 -0.81
N GLY A 53 -3.41 11.43 -1.85
CA GLY A 53 -3.76 12.26 -3.01
C GLY A 53 -4.83 11.64 -3.91
N VAL A 54 -5.15 10.37 -3.68
CA VAL A 54 -6.22 9.60 -4.32
C VAL A 54 -7.40 9.46 -3.35
N ALA A 55 -8.62 9.57 -3.86
CA ALA A 55 -9.84 9.36 -3.09
C ALA A 55 -9.85 7.96 -2.44
N LEU A 56 -10.22 7.89 -1.15
CA LEU A 56 -10.07 6.68 -0.33
C LEU A 56 -10.89 5.49 -0.84
N ASP A 57 -12.02 5.74 -1.50
CA ASP A 57 -12.91 4.75 -2.12
C ASP A 57 -12.27 4.01 -3.32
N LYS A 58 -11.23 4.60 -3.92
CA LYS A 58 -10.47 3.99 -5.03
C LYS A 58 -9.26 3.17 -4.55
N LEU A 59 -8.90 3.31 -3.28
CA LEU A 59 -7.76 2.60 -2.71
C LEU A 59 -8.15 1.16 -2.38
N LYS A 60 -7.27 0.22 -2.71
CA LYS A 60 -7.43 -1.18 -2.33
C LYS A 60 -6.79 -1.41 -0.95
N PRO A 61 -7.31 -2.34 -0.13
CA PRO A 61 -6.65 -2.70 1.12
C PRO A 61 -5.39 -3.51 0.87
N ILE A 62 -4.42 -3.41 1.78
CA ILE A 62 -3.36 -4.43 1.89
C ILE A 62 -4.01 -5.79 2.26
N SER A 63 -3.46 -6.88 1.73
CA SER A 63 -3.99 -8.25 1.90
C SER A 63 -3.40 -8.97 3.11
#